data_AF-A0AAN1TVU1-F1
#
_entry.id   AF-A0AAN1TVU1-F1
#
_cell.length_a   1.000
_cell.length_b   1.000
_cell.length_c   1.000
_cell.angle_alpha   90.00
_cell.angle_beta   90.00
_cell.angle_gamma   90.00
#
_symmetry.space_group_name_H-M   'P 1'
#
loop_
_entity.id
_entity.type
_entity.pdbx_description
1 polymer ?
#
loop_
_entity_poly.entity_id
_entity_poly.type
_entity_poly.pdbx_seq_one_letter_code
_entity_poly.pdbx_strand_id
1 'polypeptide(L)'
;MEAQISFVVVGHYSRRHQAERLAQILNAHLLIDEDHHGANWNHRRAIEWASQQDCRVVILEDDALPVHGFAQKVAEWLSRFPEDLLSFYLGTGRPPQYQPEIATKLIDTDRQQADYITLNRLIHGVCYSVPQPKLNQVISRWNHGSPADYAVGDACGGAVVYPCYSLVDHADAATVERHPDNTPRTERRRAWRLDAATNPESVP
;
A
#
# COMPACT_ATOMS: atom_id res chain seq x y z
N MET A 1 21.84 -12.33 -5.56
CA MET A 1 20.94 -12.12 -6.72
C MET A 1 19.79 -11.30 -6.17
N GLU A 2 19.71 -10.02 -6.51
CA GLU A 2 18.59 -9.19 -6.06
C GLU A 2 17.30 -9.81 -6.60
N ALA A 3 16.30 -10.00 -5.74
CA ALA A 3 15.00 -10.46 -6.19
C ALA A 3 14.44 -9.40 -7.15
N GLN A 4 14.10 -9.82 -8.37
CA GLN A 4 13.43 -8.95 -9.32
C GLN A 4 12.08 -8.55 -8.72
N ILE A 5 11.73 -7.26 -8.76
CA ILE A 5 10.46 -6.74 -8.25
C ILE A 5 9.86 -5.88 -9.36
N SER A 6 8.56 -6.02 -9.55
CA SER A 6 7.80 -5.16 -10.45
C SER A 6 6.84 -4.27 -9.67
N PHE A 7 6.52 -3.12 -10.25
CA PHE A 7 5.58 -2.17 -9.70
C PHE A 7 4.36 -2.06 -10.61
N VAL A 8 3.18 -1.88 -10.02
CA VAL A 8 1.97 -1.49 -10.74
C VAL A 8 1.30 -0.34 -10.01
N VAL A 9 0.95 0.70 -10.76
CA VAL A 9 0.20 1.86 -10.27
C VAL A 9 -1.25 1.71 -10.71
N VAL A 10 -2.17 1.76 -9.75
CA VAL A 10 -3.60 1.89 -10.00
C VAL A 10 -4.03 3.33 -9.81
N GLY A 11 -4.77 3.88 -10.76
CA GLY A 11 -5.24 5.25 -10.68
C GLY A 11 -6.63 5.45 -11.24
N HIS A 12 -7.27 6.52 -10.81
CA HIS A 12 -8.51 7.00 -11.39
C HIS A 12 -8.20 7.98 -12.53
N TYR A 13 -8.98 8.01 -13.62
CA TYR A 13 -8.68 8.87 -14.78
C TYR A 13 -8.54 10.36 -14.41
N SER A 14 -9.27 10.85 -13.40
CA SER A 14 -9.15 12.24 -12.92
C SER A 14 -7.78 12.57 -12.30
N ARG A 15 -7.02 11.56 -11.90
CA ARG A 15 -5.64 11.66 -11.38
C ARG A 15 -4.60 11.07 -12.33
N ARG A 16 -4.96 10.88 -13.60
CA ARG A 16 -4.10 10.28 -14.65
C ARG A 16 -2.67 10.84 -14.66
N HIS A 17 -2.50 12.16 -14.68
CA HIS A 17 -1.17 12.76 -14.69
C HIS A 17 -0.33 12.38 -13.47
N GLN A 18 -0.97 12.26 -12.29
CA GLN A 18 -0.30 11.83 -11.07
C GLN A 18 0.12 10.36 -11.17
N ALA A 19 -0.79 9.50 -11.63
CA ALA A 19 -0.56 8.08 -11.83
C ALA A 19 0.55 7.81 -12.86
N GLU A 20 0.53 8.51 -14.00
CA GLU A 20 1.54 8.43 -15.06
C GLU A 20 2.91 8.85 -14.55
N ARG A 21 2.99 9.96 -13.80
CA ARG A 21 4.26 10.42 -13.21
C ARG A 21 4.81 9.38 -12.22
N LEU A 22 3.97 8.85 -11.34
CA LEU A 22 4.37 7.82 -10.38
C LEU A 22 4.87 6.56 -11.11
N ALA A 23 4.14 6.11 -12.14
CA ALA A 23 4.52 4.96 -12.93
C ALA A 23 5.83 5.17 -13.68
N GLN A 24 6.05 6.35 -14.26
CA GLN A 24 7.31 6.70 -14.92
C GLN A 24 8.49 6.66 -13.96
N ILE A 25 8.36 7.23 -12.75
CA ILE A 25 9.43 7.24 -11.74
C ILE A 25 9.81 5.82 -11.32
N LEU A 26 8.82 4.93 -11.18
CA LEU A 26 9.03 3.55 -10.72
C LEU A 26 9.26 2.54 -11.85
N ASN A 27 9.20 2.96 -13.11
CA ASN A 27 9.09 2.08 -14.27
C ASN A 27 8.00 1.01 -14.08
N ALA A 28 6.83 1.46 -13.62
CA ALA A 28 5.72 0.59 -13.24
C ALA A 28 4.75 0.35 -14.40
N HIS A 29 4.05 -0.79 -14.35
CA HIS A 29 2.83 -0.97 -15.13
C HIS A 29 1.75 0.00 -14.64
N LEU A 30 0.94 0.54 -15.55
CA LEU A 30 -0.08 1.54 -15.22
C LEU A 30 -1.48 1.01 -15.57
N LEU A 31 -2.38 1.03 -14.59
CA LEU A 31 -3.78 0.67 -14.74
C LEU A 31 -4.66 1.85 -14.34
N ILE A 32 -5.24 2.51 -15.35
CA ILE A 32 -6.24 3.56 -15.14
C ILE A 32 -7.65 2.95 -15.18
N ASP A 33 -8.49 3.37 -14.25
CA ASP A 33 -9.94 3.21 -14.32
C ASP A 33 -10.54 4.38 -15.10
N GLU A 34 -10.81 4.15 -16.39
CA GLU A 34 -11.36 5.14 -17.33
C GLU A 34 -12.87 5.31 -17.17
N ASP A 35 -13.57 4.27 -16.73
CA ASP A 35 -15.04 4.20 -16.75
C ASP A 35 -15.67 4.22 -15.35
N HIS A 36 -14.93 4.65 -14.33
CA HIS A 36 -15.42 4.81 -12.94
C HIS A 36 -15.92 3.51 -12.28
N HIS A 37 -15.28 2.37 -12.51
CA HIS A 37 -15.60 1.12 -11.81
C HIS A 37 -15.22 1.16 -10.31
N GLY A 38 -14.27 2.00 -9.94
CA GLY A 38 -13.78 2.20 -8.57
C GLY A 38 -12.57 1.34 -8.20
N ALA A 39 -12.00 1.63 -7.03
CA ALA A 39 -10.72 1.13 -6.56
C ALA A 39 -10.75 -0.39 -6.40
N ASN A 40 -11.84 -0.96 -5.87
CA ASN A 40 -11.99 -2.41 -5.75
C ASN A 40 -11.74 -3.11 -7.11
N TRP A 41 -12.38 -2.61 -8.17
CA TRP A 41 -12.21 -3.17 -9.50
C TRP A 41 -10.79 -2.99 -10.03
N ASN A 42 -10.19 -1.80 -9.85
CA ASN A 42 -8.87 -1.53 -10.39
C ASN A 42 -7.76 -2.30 -9.66
N HIS A 43 -7.84 -2.43 -8.33
CA HIS A 43 -6.93 -3.28 -7.56
C HIS A 43 -7.07 -4.75 -7.92
N ARG A 44 -8.28 -5.25 -8.23
CA ARG A 44 -8.46 -6.61 -8.73
C ARG A 44 -7.68 -6.83 -10.03
N ARG A 45 -7.73 -5.89 -10.97
CA ARG A 45 -6.94 -5.93 -12.22
C ARG A 45 -5.45 -5.95 -11.95
N ALA A 46 -4.98 -5.15 -10.98
CA ALA A 46 -3.58 -5.15 -10.58
C ALA A 46 -3.14 -6.50 -10.02
N ILE A 47 -3.99 -7.16 -9.22
CA ILE A 47 -3.74 -8.50 -8.71
C ILE A 47 -3.74 -9.56 -9.82
N GLU A 48 -4.66 -9.47 -10.79
CA GLU A 48 -4.68 -10.36 -11.96
C GLU A 48 -3.44 -10.18 -12.85
N TRP A 49 -2.97 -8.94 -13.03
CA TRP A 49 -1.72 -8.69 -13.73
C TRP A 49 -0.52 -9.21 -12.93
N ALA A 50 -0.53 -9.03 -11.61
CA ALA A 50 0.52 -9.52 -10.72
C ALA A 50 0.64 -11.05 -10.74
N SER A 51 -0.47 -11.78 -10.87
CA SER A 51 -0.46 -13.25 -10.92
C SER A 51 0.16 -13.81 -12.21
N GLN A 52 0.37 -12.97 -13.21
CA GLN A 52 1.04 -13.32 -14.47
C GLN A 52 2.55 -13.03 -14.44
N GLN A 53 3.06 -12.45 -13.34
CA GLN A 53 4.48 -12.14 -13.21
C GLN A 53 5.23 -13.26 -12.49
N ASP A 54 6.44 -13.56 -12.95
CA ASP A 54 7.35 -14.51 -12.30
C ASP A 54 8.08 -13.91 -11.10
N CYS A 55 7.72 -12.68 -10.70
CA CYS A 55 8.35 -11.96 -9.60
C CYS A 55 7.34 -11.33 -8.64
N ARG A 56 7.83 -10.84 -7.50
CA ARG A 56 6.99 -10.15 -6.52
C ARG A 56 6.54 -8.80 -7.08
N VAL A 57 5.26 -8.48 -6.94
CA VAL A 57 4.67 -7.23 -7.43
C VAL A 57 4.23 -6.33 -6.28
N VAL A 58 4.55 -5.04 -6.39
CA VAL A 58 4.14 -4.00 -5.45
C VAL A 58 3.08 -3.15 -6.13
N ILE A 59 1.92 -3.05 -5.50
CA ILE A 59 0.76 -2.30 -5.99
C ILE A 59 0.74 -0.95 -5.27
N LEU A 60 0.63 0.14 -6.01
CA LEU A 60 0.53 1.51 -5.49
C LEU A 60 -0.72 2.21 -6.01
N GLU A 61 -1.37 3.00 -5.17
CA GLU A 61 -2.35 3.98 -5.62
C GLU A 61 -1.65 5.21 -6.22
N ASP A 62 -2.34 5.89 -7.14
CA ASP A 62 -1.86 7.09 -7.84
C ASP A 62 -1.47 8.26 -6.92
N ASP A 63 -1.88 8.24 -5.65
CA ASP A 63 -1.59 9.24 -4.64
C ASP A 63 -0.56 8.81 -3.59
N ALA A 64 0.10 7.67 -3.80
CA ALA A 64 1.28 7.29 -3.05
C ALA A 64 2.44 8.26 -3.31
N LEU A 65 3.17 8.62 -2.25
CA LEU A 65 4.37 9.45 -2.29
C LEU A 65 5.57 8.65 -1.79
N PRO A 66 6.29 7.93 -2.68
CA PRO A 66 7.43 7.10 -2.27
C PRO A 66 8.58 7.90 -1.66
N VAL A 67 9.22 7.33 -0.65
CA VAL A 67 10.46 7.88 -0.07
C VAL A 67 11.65 7.73 -1.04
N HIS A 68 12.73 8.47 -0.77
CA HIS A 68 13.98 8.26 -1.51
C HIS A 68 14.50 6.83 -1.33
N GLY A 69 14.97 6.21 -2.42
CA GLY A 69 15.44 4.82 -2.40
C GLY A 69 14.32 3.78 -2.25
N PHE A 70 13.06 4.15 -2.49
CA PHE A 70 11.88 3.30 -2.30
C PHE A 70 12.05 1.86 -2.81
N ALA A 71 12.47 1.67 -4.06
CA ALA A 71 12.59 0.34 -4.65
C ALA A 71 13.59 -0.57 -3.91
N GLN A 72 14.71 -0.02 -3.46
CA GLN A 72 15.73 -0.74 -2.69
C GLN A 72 15.19 -1.15 -1.33
N LYS A 73 14.57 -0.20 -0.62
CA LYS A 73 13.94 -0.45 0.70
C LYS A 73 12.86 -1.51 0.60
N VAL A 74 12.01 -1.44 -0.42
CA VAL A 74 10.99 -2.47 -0.68
C VAL A 74 11.62 -3.84 -0.90
N ALA A 75 12.73 -3.92 -1.66
CA ALA A 75 13.43 -5.18 -1.89
C ALA A 75 13.96 -5.81 -0.60
N GLU A 76 14.49 -5.00 0.32
CA GLU A 76 14.94 -5.45 1.64
C GLU A 76 13.79 -6.07 2.45
N TRP A 77 12.64 -5.40 2.49
CA TRP A 77 11.45 -5.90 3.19
C TRP A 77 10.90 -7.18 2.57
N LEU A 78 10.80 -7.24 1.24
CA LEU A 78 10.31 -8.43 0.55
C LEU A 78 11.27 -9.61 0.68
N SER A 79 12.58 -9.36 0.75
CA SER A 79 13.57 -10.41 1.02
C SER A 79 13.47 -10.95 2.45
N ARG A 80 13.08 -10.13 3.43
CA ARG A 80 12.90 -10.53 4.82
C ARG A 80 11.58 -11.27 5.06
N PHE A 81 10.54 -10.92 4.31
CA PHE A 81 9.18 -11.46 4.45
C PHE A 81 8.63 -11.99 3.12
N PRO A 82 9.25 -13.04 2.54
CA PRO A 82 8.90 -13.52 1.20
C PRO A 82 7.49 -14.12 1.11
N GLU A 83 6.91 -14.61 2.21
CA GLU A 83 5.63 -15.33 2.24
C GLU A 83 4.48 -14.55 2.90
N ASP A 84 4.76 -13.35 3.41
CA ASP A 84 3.79 -12.51 4.11
C ASP A 84 3.15 -11.49 3.18
N LEU A 85 1.95 -11.02 3.53
CA LEU A 85 1.36 -9.83 2.92
C LEU A 85 1.97 -8.61 3.60
N LEU A 86 2.54 -7.69 2.82
CA LEU A 86 3.15 -6.46 3.33
C LEU A 86 2.33 -5.24 2.90
N SER A 87 2.15 -4.29 3.82
CA SER A 87 1.75 -2.93 3.51
C SER A 87 2.90 -1.99 3.81
N PHE A 88 3.24 -1.12 2.86
CA PHE A 88 4.32 -0.14 3.00
C PHE A 88 3.80 1.24 3.44
N TYR A 89 2.52 1.33 3.77
CA TYR A 89 1.88 2.51 4.33
C TYR A 89 1.13 2.15 5.62
N LEU A 90 1.39 2.90 6.69
CA LEU A 90 0.68 2.84 7.95
C LEU A 90 0.12 4.22 8.27
N GLY A 91 -1.11 4.46 7.85
CA GLY A 91 -1.76 5.77 7.89
C GLY A 91 -2.35 6.18 9.23
N THR A 92 -2.37 7.48 9.46
CA THR A 92 -3.12 8.16 10.53
C THR A 92 -4.56 8.45 10.10
N GLY A 93 -5.46 8.65 11.07
CA GLY A 93 -6.85 9.03 10.83
C GLY A 93 -7.76 7.83 10.56
N ARG A 94 -7.80 7.34 9.32
CA ARG A 94 -8.65 6.20 8.91
C ARG A 94 -7.84 4.91 8.73
N PRO A 95 -8.43 3.74 9.02
CA PRO A 95 -9.68 3.54 9.76
C PRO A 95 -9.52 3.85 11.27
N PRO A 96 -10.45 4.59 11.91
CA PRO A 96 -10.26 5.13 13.26
C PRO A 96 -10.26 4.04 14.34
N GLN A 97 -11.02 2.95 14.11
CA GLN A 97 -11.09 1.83 15.03
C GLN A 97 -9.75 1.08 15.20
N TYR A 98 -8.84 1.21 14.23
CA TYR A 98 -7.50 0.60 14.31
C TYR A 98 -6.45 1.54 14.91
N GLN A 99 -6.71 2.85 15.01
CA GLN A 99 -5.69 3.81 15.45
C GLN A 99 -5.21 3.57 16.90
N PRO A 100 -6.08 3.20 17.88
CA PRO A 100 -5.61 2.83 19.21
C PRO A 100 -4.70 1.59 19.20
N GLU A 101 -5.06 0.55 18.42
CA GLU A 101 -4.26 -0.68 18.29
C GLU A 101 -2.89 -0.38 17.66
N ILE A 102 -2.87 0.42 16.57
CA ILE A 102 -1.63 0.85 15.90
C ILE A 102 -0.73 1.60 16.89
N ALA A 103 -1.29 2.56 17.64
CA ALA A 103 -0.53 3.33 18.62
C ALA A 103 0.10 2.44 19.70
N THR A 104 -0.67 1.49 20.26
CA THR A 104 -0.15 0.53 21.26
C THR A 104 0.96 -0.34 20.67
N LYS A 105 0.76 -0.90 19.47
CA LYS A 105 1.77 -1.74 18.82
C LYS A 105 3.06 -0.96 18.51
N LEU A 106 2.95 0.30 18.07
CA LEU A 106 4.13 1.15 17.83
C LEU A 106 4.93 1.42 19.11
N ILE A 107 4.25 1.70 20.23
CA ILE A 107 4.90 1.88 21.53
C ILE A 107 5.63 0.59 21.96
N ASP A 108 4.99 -0.57 21.76
CA ASP A 108 5.60 -1.85 22.11
C ASP A 108 6.79 -2.19 21.20
N THR A 109 6.73 -1.86 19.90
CA THR A 109 7.89 -2.02 19.00
C THR A 109 9.06 -1.13 19.40
N ASP A 110 8.81 0.09 19.88
CA ASP A 110 9.88 0.98 20.37
C ASP A 110 10.59 0.37 21.59
N ARG A 111 9.82 -0.23 22.51
CA ARG A 111 10.35 -0.93 23.69
C ARG A 111 11.18 -2.16 23.33
N GLN A 112 10.74 -2.88 22.30
CA GLN A 112 11.36 -4.14 21.85
C GLN A 112 12.46 -3.93 20.81
N GLN A 113 12.69 -2.69 20.37
CA GLN A 113 13.58 -2.35 19.26
C GLN A 113 13.23 -3.11 17.96
N ALA A 114 11.93 -3.36 17.75
CA ALA A 114 11.41 -3.95 16.51
C ALA A 114 11.06 -2.86 15.49
N ASP A 115 11.11 -3.20 14.22
CA ASP A 115 10.94 -2.27 13.09
C ASP A 115 9.67 -2.50 12.27
N TYR A 116 8.80 -3.41 12.72
CA TYR A 116 7.48 -3.67 12.12
C TYR A 116 6.43 -4.03 13.17
N ILE A 117 5.17 -3.79 12.82
CA ILE A 117 4.01 -4.34 13.51
C ILE A 117 3.28 -5.33 12.60
N THR A 118 2.38 -6.11 13.19
CA THR A 118 1.44 -6.95 12.45
C THR A 118 0.00 -6.61 12.80
N LEU A 119 -0.88 -6.61 11.79
CA LEU A 119 -2.32 -6.50 11.95
C LEU A 119 -3.00 -7.68 11.25
N ASN A 120 -4.20 -8.05 11.68
CA ASN A 120 -4.93 -9.20 11.12
C ASN A 120 -5.61 -8.91 9.76
N ARG A 121 -5.44 -7.71 9.21
CA ARG A 121 -6.07 -7.27 7.97
C ARG A 121 -5.24 -6.17 7.30
N LEU A 122 -5.33 -6.09 5.97
CA LEU A 122 -4.84 -4.96 5.20
C LEU A 122 -5.84 -3.80 5.37
N ILE A 123 -5.39 -2.68 5.97
CA ILE A 123 -6.27 -1.56 6.34
C ILE A 123 -6.01 -0.28 5.54
N HIS A 124 -5.06 -0.33 4.61
CA HIS A 124 -4.76 0.74 3.66
C HIS A 124 -4.37 0.17 2.29
N GLY A 125 -4.99 0.66 1.22
CA GLY A 125 -4.74 0.22 -0.17
C GLY A 125 -3.56 0.91 -0.87
N VAL A 126 -3.00 1.96 -0.23
CA VAL A 126 -2.06 2.92 -0.84
C VAL A 126 -0.81 2.26 -1.42
N CYS A 127 -0.20 1.32 -0.71
CA CYS A 127 1.01 0.63 -1.16
C CYS A 127 1.19 -0.72 -0.46
N TYR A 128 1.10 -1.82 -1.19
CA TYR A 128 1.18 -3.16 -0.62
C TYR A 128 1.72 -4.20 -1.61
N SER A 129 2.04 -5.40 -1.11
CA SER A 129 2.49 -6.51 -1.94
C SER A 129 2.00 -7.85 -1.41
N VAL A 130 1.31 -8.61 -2.26
CA VAL A 130 0.80 -9.97 -1.97
C VAL A 130 1.86 -11.00 -2.36
N PRO A 131 2.10 -12.04 -1.53
CA PRO A 131 3.02 -13.12 -1.88
C PRO A 131 2.53 -13.91 -3.08
N GLN A 132 3.45 -14.21 -4.00
CA GLN A 132 3.13 -14.86 -5.28
C GLN A 132 2.30 -16.13 -5.11
N PRO A 133 2.60 -17.05 -4.16
CA PRO A 133 1.78 -18.24 -3.95
C PRO A 133 0.32 -17.96 -3.56
N LYS A 134 0.01 -16.76 -3.04
CA LYS A 134 -1.34 -16.38 -2.60
C LYS A 134 -2.12 -15.56 -3.63
N LEU A 135 -1.52 -15.11 -4.74
CA LEU A 135 -2.21 -14.27 -5.73
C LEU A 135 -3.47 -14.94 -6.29
N ASN A 136 -3.38 -16.22 -6.69
CA ASN A 136 -4.54 -16.97 -7.19
C ASN A 136 -5.62 -17.16 -6.12
N GLN A 137 -5.23 -17.34 -4.86
CA GLN A 137 -6.18 -17.38 -3.75
C GLN A 137 -6.91 -16.05 -3.60
N VAL A 138 -6.18 -14.93 -3.64
CA VAL A 138 -6.77 -13.58 -3.55
C VAL A 138 -7.77 -13.34 -4.67
N ILE A 139 -7.43 -13.70 -5.91
CA ILE A 139 -8.34 -13.60 -7.06
C ILE A 139 -9.60 -14.45 -6.84
N SER A 140 -9.46 -15.70 -6.42
CA SER A 140 -10.58 -16.63 -6.25
C SER A 140 -11.55 -16.24 -5.13
N ARG A 141 -11.07 -15.53 -4.11
CA ARG A 141 -11.84 -15.11 -2.93
C ARG A 141 -12.20 -13.63 -2.93
N TRP A 142 -11.97 -12.94 -4.05
CA TRP A 142 -12.15 -11.50 -4.13
C TRP A 142 -13.58 -11.08 -3.80
N ASN A 143 -13.73 -10.15 -2.85
CA ASN A 143 -15.02 -9.59 -2.50
C ASN A 143 -15.24 -8.25 -3.21
N HIS A 144 -16.15 -8.23 -4.18
CA HIS A 144 -16.51 -7.02 -4.94
C HIS A 144 -17.26 -5.96 -4.12
N GLY A 145 -17.86 -6.34 -2.98
CA GLY A 145 -18.60 -5.41 -2.12
C GLY A 145 -17.76 -4.73 -1.05
N SER A 146 -16.48 -5.08 -0.91
CA SER A 146 -15.59 -4.52 0.11
C SER A 146 -14.69 -3.42 -0.45
N PRO A 147 -14.19 -2.49 0.38
CA PRO A 147 -13.01 -1.69 0.05
C PRO A 147 -11.86 -2.58 -0.44
N ALA A 148 -11.03 -2.06 -1.35
CA ALA A 148 -10.00 -2.84 -2.03
C ALA A 148 -8.98 -3.48 -1.07
N ASP A 149 -8.53 -2.71 -0.08
CA ASP A 149 -7.62 -3.18 0.98
C ASP A 149 -8.22 -4.36 1.77
N TYR A 150 -9.47 -4.24 2.20
CA TYR A 150 -10.16 -5.31 2.91
C TYR A 150 -10.36 -6.54 2.01
N ALA A 151 -10.72 -6.34 0.74
CA ALA A 151 -10.86 -7.44 -0.22
C ALA A 151 -9.54 -8.22 -0.39
N VAL A 152 -8.40 -7.53 -0.50
CA VAL A 152 -7.07 -8.17 -0.56
C VAL A 152 -6.74 -8.87 0.75
N GLY A 153 -6.85 -8.17 1.88
CA GLY A 153 -6.45 -8.67 3.19
C GLY A 153 -7.24 -9.92 3.60
N ASP A 154 -8.56 -9.87 3.48
CA ASP A 154 -9.44 -10.98 3.84
C ASP A 154 -9.27 -12.17 2.90
N ALA A 155 -9.09 -11.92 1.60
CA ALA A 155 -8.89 -12.99 0.61
C ALA A 155 -7.51 -13.66 0.74
N CYS A 156 -6.47 -12.89 1.08
CA CYS A 156 -5.11 -13.39 1.33
C CYS A 156 -5.05 -14.19 2.64
N GLY A 157 -5.68 -13.67 3.69
CA GLY A 157 -5.65 -14.25 5.03
C GLY A 157 -4.29 -14.17 5.72
N GLY A 158 -4.31 -14.38 7.04
CA GLY A 158 -3.12 -14.27 7.89
C GLY A 158 -2.83 -12.84 8.33
N ALA A 159 -1.69 -12.66 9.00
CA ALA A 159 -1.24 -11.35 9.42
C ALA A 159 -0.66 -10.55 8.24
N VAL A 160 -0.80 -9.24 8.33
CA VAL A 160 -0.19 -8.26 7.42
C VAL A 160 0.94 -7.57 8.16
N VAL A 161 2.12 -7.55 7.55
CA VAL A 161 3.31 -6.88 8.06
C VAL A 161 3.29 -5.42 7.63
N TYR A 162 3.48 -4.52 8.60
CA TYR A 162 3.62 -3.08 8.37
C TYR A 162 4.95 -2.61 8.95
N PRO A 163 5.88 -2.08 8.14
CA PRO A 163 7.03 -1.35 8.66
C PRO A 163 6.58 -0.24 9.61
N CYS A 164 7.26 -0.09 10.74
CA CYS A 164 6.98 1.00 11.69
C CYS A 164 7.24 2.36 11.04
N TYR A 165 8.15 2.43 10.07
CA TYR A 165 8.41 3.58 9.20
C TYR A 165 7.90 3.26 7.79
N SER A 166 6.84 3.95 7.37
CA SER A 166 6.24 3.75 6.04
C SER A 166 7.22 4.14 4.94
N LEU A 167 7.16 3.43 3.80
CA LEU A 167 7.99 3.72 2.62
C LEU A 167 7.27 4.63 1.61
N VAL A 168 6.00 4.92 1.85
CA VAL A 168 5.26 5.96 1.14
C VAL A 168 4.54 6.85 2.15
N ASP A 169 4.35 8.12 1.82
CA ASP A 169 3.29 8.93 2.41
C ASP A 169 2.06 8.94 1.48
N HIS A 170 0.98 9.57 1.91
CA HIS A 170 -0.23 9.71 1.11
C HIS A 170 -0.43 11.19 0.72
N ALA A 171 -0.63 11.47 -0.57
CA ALA A 171 -0.91 12.85 -0.99
C ALA A 171 -2.28 13.28 -0.44
N ASP A 172 -2.31 14.40 0.29
CA ASP A 172 -3.53 14.89 0.93
C ASP A 172 -4.43 15.66 -0.07
N ALA A 173 -4.82 14.99 -1.17
CA ALA A 173 -5.69 15.53 -2.22
C ALA A 173 -7.13 14.99 -2.09
N ALA A 174 -8.16 15.78 -2.38
CA ALA A 174 -9.56 15.38 -2.18
C ALA A 174 -9.88 13.94 -2.64
N THR A 175 -10.67 13.21 -1.85
CA THR A 175 -11.03 11.82 -2.19
C THR A 175 -11.82 11.82 -3.49
N VAL A 176 -11.35 11.03 -4.46
CA VAL A 176 -11.95 10.94 -5.79
C VAL A 176 -13.17 10.02 -5.79
N GLU A 177 -13.15 9.00 -4.93
CA GLU A 177 -14.26 8.04 -4.79
C GLU A 177 -15.29 8.48 -3.76
N ARG A 178 -16.57 8.26 -4.07
CA ARG A 178 -17.66 8.43 -3.11
C ARG A 178 -17.70 7.21 -2.19
N HIS A 179 -17.36 7.40 -0.92
CA HIS A 179 -17.55 6.36 0.09
C HIS A 179 -19.03 6.03 0.22
N PRO A 180 -19.42 4.76 0.46
CA PRO A 180 -20.82 4.38 0.66
C PRO A 180 -21.52 5.16 1.78
N ASP A 181 -20.74 5.65 2.76
CA ASP A 181 -21.24 6.47 3.87
C ASP A 181 -21.44 7.96 3.51
N ASN A 182 -21.00 8.39 2.31
CA ASN A 182 -21.03 9.78 1.82
C ASN A 182 -20.43 10.82 2.80
N THR A 183 -19.61 10.39 3.77
CA THR A 183 -19.02 11.30 4.74
C THR A 183 -17.77 11.98 4.15
N PRO A 184 -17.67 13.32 4.20
CA PRO A 184 -16.45 14.01 3.83
C PRO A 184 -15.29 13.56 4.71
N ARG A 185 -14.21 13.09 4.09
CA ARG A 185 -12.97 12.73 4.79
C ARG A 185 -12.21 14.02 5.12
N THR A 186 -12.25 14.45 6.38
CA THR A 186 -11.56 15.66 6.90
C THR A 186 -10.26 15.34 7.64
N GLU A 187 -9.99 14.07 7.88
CA GLU A 187 -8.80 13.60 8.59
C GLU A 187 -7.57 13.64 7.67
N ARG A 188 -6.42 14.03 8.24
CA ARG A 188 -5.14 14.04 7.51
C ARG A 188 -4.77 12.62 7.08
N ARG A 189 -4.49 12.42 5.79
CA ARG A 189 -3.93 11.16 5.27
C ARG A 189 -2.41 11.28 5.25
N ARG A 190 -1.79 10.92 6.36
CA ARG A 190 -0.33 10.90 6.51
C ARG A 190 0.12 9.63 7.21
N ALA A 191 1.30 9.13 6.86
CA ALA A 191 1.93 8.03 7.59
C ALA A 191 2.17 8.39 9.07
N TRP A 192 2.08 7.40 9.96
CA TRP A 192 2.44 7.53 11.39
C TRP A 192 3.91 7.94 11.56
N ARG A 193 4.79 7.28 10.81
CA ARG A 193 6.22 7.58 10.68
C ARG A 193 6.61 7.30 9.25
N LEU A 194 7.52 8.09 8.69
CA LEU A 194 8.00 7.94 7.32
C LEU A 194 9.48 7.59 7.36
N ASP A 195 9.91 6.61 6.56
CA ASP A 195 11.32 6.26 6.36
C ASP A 195 12.00 7.27 5.42
N ALA A 196 11.82 8.54 5.73
CA ALA A 196 12.56 9.61 5.13
C ALA A 196 13.96 9.57 5.74
N ALA A 197 14.92 8.95 5.06
CA ALA A 197 16.32 9.16 5.38
C ALA A 197 16.54 10.68 5.49
N THR A 198 16.83 11.17 6.69
CA THR A 198 17.20 12.56 6.91
C THR A 198 18.44 12.83 6.08
N ASN A 199 18.33 13.72 5.09
CA ASN A 199 19.51 14.32 4.49
C ASN A 199 20.26 15.05 5.62
N PRO A 200 21.54 14.77 5.91
CA PRO A 200 22.30 15.57 6.85
C PRO A 200 22.66 16.98 6.31
N GLU A 201 22.19 17.37 5.11
CA GLU A 201 22.45 18.68 4.51
C GLU A 201 21.26 19.65 4.58
N SER A 202 20.62 19.72 5.73
CA SER A 202 19.80 20.90 6.05
C SER A 202 19.96 21.27 7.52
N VAL A 203 21.12 21.85 7.82
CA VAL A 203 21.29 22.81 8.92
C VAL A 203 21.63 24.14 8.24
N PRO A 204 20.97 25.26 8.58
CA PRO A 204 21.32 26.58 8.06
C PRO A 204 22.74 27.01 8.48
#